data_AF-A0A973E4V6-F1
#
_entry.id   AF-A0A973E4V6-F1
#
_cell.length_a   1.000
_cell.length_b   1.000
_cell.length_c   1.000
_cell.angle_alpha   90.00
_cell.angle_beta   90.00
_cell.angle_gamma   90.00
#
_symmetry.space_group_name_H-M   'P 1'
#
loop_
_entity.id
_entity.type
_entity.pdbx_description
1 polymer ?
#
loop_
_entity_poly.entity_id
_entity_poly.type
_entity_poly.pdbx_seq_one_letter_code
_entity_poly.pdbx_strand_id
1 'polypeptide(L)'
;MDKGFGISAIVVVIISFFIPVIGHIGVAIAMVLASIGALAGDRTFAIITTIVGAVSIFIFSPLMWVAIYGLGSVGVAFVIVILALPIIAIRLNASGKIELGKNPTSNTGK
;
A
#
# COMPACT_ATOMS: atom_id res chain seq x y z
N MET A 1 -4.00 18.18 -0.40
CA MET A 1 -4.23 17.11 -1.41
C MET A 1 -4.18 15.72 -0.76
N ASP A 2 -4.26 15.64 0.57
CA ASP A 2 -3.56 14.60 1.32
C ASP A 2 -4.39 13.32 1.43
N LYS A 3 -5.72 13.46 1.34
CA LYS A 3 -6.69 12.35 1.35
C LYS A 3 -6.96 11.77 -0.04
N GLY A 4 -6.57 12.46 -1.12
CA GLY A 4 -6.89 12.05 -2.49
C GLY A 4 -6.23 10.73 -2.88
N PHE A 5 -4.99 10.52 -2.44
CA PHE A 5 -4.25 9.27 -2.65
C PHE A 5 -4.78 8.12 -1.78
N GLY A 6 -5.21 8.40 -0.55
CA GLY A 6 -5.81 7.40 0.33
C GLY A 6 -7.14 6.88 -0.21
N ILE A 7 -8.01 7.77 -0.69
CA ILE A 7 -9.31 7.40 -1.26
C ILE A 7 -9.13 6.61 -2.57
N SER A 8 -8.24 7.05 -3.46
CA SER A 8 -7.98 6.34 -4.71
C SER A 8 -7.39 4.95 -4.47
N ALA A 9 -6.52 4.79 -3.47
CA ALA A 9 -5.99 3.49 -3.09
C ALA A 9 -7.09 2.49 -2.69
N ILE A 10 -8.04 2.90 -1.84
CA ILE A 10 -9.19 2.08 -1.46
C ILE A 10 -10.06 1.73 -2.67
N VAL A 11 -10.36 2.71 -3.53
CA VAL A 11 -11.21 2.47 -4.71
C VAL A 11 -10.57 1.43 -5.64
N VAL A 12 -9.26 1.56 -5.90
CA VAL A 12 -8.53 0.61 -6.74
C VAL A 12 -8.52 -0.78 -6.12
N VAL A 13 -8.32 -0.91 -4.80
CA VAL A 13 -8.29 -2.22 -4.14
C VAL A 13 -9.66 -2.91 -4.17
N ILE A 14 -10.75 -2.15 -4.04
CA ILE A 14 -12.13 -2.67 -4.14
C ILE A 14 -12.42 -3.14 -5.57
N ILE A 15 -12.05 -2.37 -6.60
CA ILE A 15 -12.24 -2.78 -7.99
C ILE A 15 -11.44 -4.05 -8.30
N SER A 16 -10.22 -4.11 -7.78
CA SER A 16 -9.32 -5.26 -7.97
C SER A 16 -9.89 -6.56 -7.41
N PHE A 17 -10.70 -6.46 -6.35
CA PHE A 17 -11.39 -7.59 -5.74
C PHE A 17 -12.31 -8.34 -6.71
N PHE A 18 -12.91 -7.62 -7.68
CA PHE A 18 -13.83 -8.20 -8.65
C PHE A 18 -13.14 -8.80 -9.89
N ILE A 19 -11.80 -8.74 -9.97
CA ILE A 19 -11.02 -9.20 -11.12
C ILE A 19 -10.04 -10.29 -10.66
N PRO A 20 -10.42 -11.58 -10.65
CA PRO A 20 -9.64 -12.64 -10.00
C PRO A 20 -8.25 -12.88 -10.62
N VAL A 21 -8.13 -12.66 -11.93
CA VAL A 21 -6.90 -12.97 -12.68
C VAL A 21 -5.90 -11.82 -12.62
N ILE A 22 -6.36 -10.58 -12.79
CA ILE A 22 -5.49 -9.38 -12.91
C ILE A 22 -5.52 -8.52 -11.64
N GLY A 23 -6.46 -8.76 -10.73
CA GLY A 23 -6.69 -7.96 -9.52
C GLY A 23 -5.46 -7.85 -8.62
N HIS A 24 -4.55 -8.83 -8.63
CA HIS A 24 -3.29 -8.72 -7.88
C HIS A 24 -2.40 -7.56 -8.33
N ILE A 25 -2.41 -7.19 -9.62
CA ILE A 25 -1.72 -6.00 -10.14
C ILE A 25 -2.39 -4.74 -9.60
N GLY A 26 -3.72 -4.70 -9.60
CA GLY A 26 -4.47 -3.59 -9.04
C GLY A 26 -4.24 -3.43 -7.53
N VAL A 27 -4.11 -4.52 -6.78
CA VAL A 27 -3.72 -4.47 -5.36
C VAL A 27 -2.31 -3.90 -5.20
N ALA A 28 -1.34 -4.30 -6.03
CA ALA A 28 0.00 -3.73 -5.98
C ALA A 28 -0.02 -2.20 -6.23
N ILE A 29 -0.80 -1.74 -7.20
CA ILE A 29 -1.00 -0.31 -7.47
C ILE A 29 -1.66 0.39 -6.28
N ALA A 30 -2.67 -0.22 -5.67
CA ALA A 30 -3.32 0.29 -4.46
C ALA A 30 -2.35 0.43 -3.29
N MET A 31 -1.42 -0.52 -3.10
CA MET A 31 -0.39 -0.42 -2.05
C MET A 31 0.59 0.73 -2.29
N VAL A 32 0.96 1.01 -3.54
CA VAL A 32 1.79 2.16 -3.88
C VAL A 32 1.05 3.47 -3.58
N LEU A 33 -0.21 3.59 -4.01
CA LEU A 33 -1.05 4.77 -3.72
C LEU A 33 -1.26 4.97 -2.22
N ALA A 34 -1.53 3.90 -1.48
CA ALA A 34 -1.66 3.92 -0.03
C ALA A 34 -0.36 4.35 0.66
N SER A 35 0.80 3.93 0.14
CA SER A 35 2.10 4.34 0.66
C SER A 35 2.34 5.83 0.43
N ILE A 36 1.99 6.35 -0.75
CA ILE A 36 2.08 7.80 -1.04
C ILE A 36 1.14 8.59 -0.11
N GLY A 37 -0.11 8.11 0.09
CA GLY A 37 -1.06 8.69 1.03
C GLY A 37 -0.55 8.68 2.48
N ALA A 38 0.05 7.57 2.91
CA ALA A 38 0.69 7.45 4.22
C ALA A 38 1.85 8.43 4.40
N LEU A 39 2.68 8.63 3.37
CA LEU A 39 3.78 9.62 3.39
C LEU A 39 3.29 11.06 3.42
N ALA A 40 2.07 11.32 2.90
CA ALA A 40 1.38 12.59 3.00
C ALA A 40 0.62 12.76 4.35
N GLY A 41 0.70 11.76 5.25
CA GLY A 41 0.10 11.82 6.59
C GLY A 41 -1.25 11.11 6.74
N ASP A 42 -1.81 10.54 5.68
CA ASP A 42 -3.08 9.81 5.74
C ASP A 42 -2.88 8.33 6.13
N ARG A 43 -2.80 8.09 7.43
CA ARG A 43 -2.53 6.76 8.00
C ARG A 43 -3.76 5.85 7.96
N THR A 44 -4.97 6.41 8.09
CA THR A 44 -6.20 5.63 8.20
C THR A 44 -6.50 4.92 6.88
N PHE A 45 -6.46 5.64 5.77
CA PHE A 45 -6.73 5.06 4.46
C PHE A 45 -5.65 4.07 4.02
N ALA A 46 -4.39 4.32 4.42
CA ALA A 46 -3.30 3.39 4.18
C ALA A 46 -3.51 2.04 4.90
N ILE A 47 -3.87 2.06 6.19
CA ILE A 47 -4.15 0.84 6.97
C ILE A 47 -5.32 0.07 6.38
N ILE A 48 -6.43 0.75 6.08
CA ILE A 48 -7.62 0.10 5.50
C ILE A 48 -7.28 -0.55 4.16
N THR A 49 -6.58 0.17 3.29
CA THR A 49 -6.17 -0.37 1.98
C THR A 49 -5.26 -1.60 2.14
N THR A 50 -4.32 -1.57 3.08
CA THR A 50 -3.44 -2.72 3.37
C THR A 50 -4.25 -3.95 3.78
N ILE A 51 -5.20 -3.80 4.70
CA ILE A 51 -6.02 -4.91 5.19
C ILE A 51 -6.88 -5.47 4.04
N VAL A 52 -7.60 -4.62 3.31
CA VAL A 52 -8.47 -5.07 2.22
C VAL A 52 -7.66 -5.70 1.09
N GLY A 53 -6.50 -5.14 0.74
CA GLY A 53 -5.62 -5.73 -0.27
C GLY A 53 -5.01 -7.05 0.14
N ALA A 54 -4.64 -7.23 1.42
CA ALA A 54 -4.20 -8.52 1.94
C ALA A 54 -5.31 -9.57 1.80
N VAL A 55 -6.52 -9.24 2.23
CA VAL A 55 -7.69 -10.12 2.08
C VAL A 55 -7.95 -10.47 0.62
N SER A 56 -7.89 -9.48 -0.28
CA SER A 56 -8.04 -9.69 -1.72
C SER A 56 -6.99 -10.65 -2.29
N ILE A 57 -5.72 -10.51 -1.90
CA ILE A 57 -4.64 -11.36 -2.38
C ILE A 57 -4.79 -12.79 -1.86
N PHE A 58 -5.04 -12.97 -0.56
CA PHE A 58 -5.06 -14.30 0.05
C PHE A 58 -6.33 -15.08 -0.25
N ILE A 59 -7.48 -14.43 -0.42
CA ILE A 59 -8.76 -15.14 -0.62
C ILE A 59 -9.15 -15.21 -2.11
N PHE A 60 -8.87 -14.17 -2.91
CA PHE A 60 -9.48 -14.01 -4.24
C PHE A 60 -8.50 -14.09 -5.42
N SER A 61 -7.21 -14.30 -5.18
CA SER A 61 -6.21 -14.42 -6.25
C SER A 61 -5.61 -15.83 -6.34
N PRO A 62 -6.23 -16.77 -7.08
CA PRO A 62 -5.66 -18.09 -7.35
C PRO A 62 -4.27 -18.02 -7.98
N LEU A 63 -4.03 -16.97 -8.78
CA LEU A 63 -2.76 -16.73 -9.45
C LEU A 63 -1.65 -16.39 -8.45
N MET A 64 -1.97 -15.70 -7.34
CA MET A 64 -1.00 -15.46 -6.28
C MET A 64 -0.65 -16.76 -5.54
N TRP A 65 -1.63 -17.64 -5.33
CA TRP A 65 -1.35 -18.96 -4.75
C TRP A 65 -0.44 -19.79 -5.64
N VAL A 66 -0.67 -19.78 -6.96
CA VAL A 66 0.24 -20.43 -7.92
C VAL A 66 1.64 -19.80 -7.89
N ALA A 67 1.74 -18.47 -7.80
CA ALA A 67 3.03 -17.79 -7.69
C ALA A 67 3.75 -18.12 -6.37
N ILE A 68 3.04 -18.20 -5.24
CA ILE A 68 3.59 -18.56 -3.93
C ILE A 68 4.09 -20.01 -3.95
N TYR A 69 3.29 -20.94 -4.46
CA TYR A 69 3.69 -22.36 -4.52
C TYR A 69 4.74 -22.63 -5.60
N GLY A 70 4.74 -21.87 -6.70
CA GLY A 70 5.69 -22.01 -7.80
C GLY A 70 7.04 -21.34 -7.56
N LEU A 71 7.06 -20.19 -6.88
CA LEU A 71 8.30 -19.45 -6.54
C LEU A 71 8.82 -19.76 -5.12
N GLY A 72 8.05 -20.51 -4.33
CA GLY A 72 8.40 -20.87 -2.95
C GLY A 72 8.60 -19.64 -2.06
N SER A 73 9.72 -19.59 -1.35
CA SER A 73 10.05 -18.52 -0.39
C SER A 73 10.12 -17.13 -1.02
N VAL A 74 10.48 -17.03 -2.31
CA VAL A 74 10.56 -15.75 -3.02
C VAL A 74 9.18 -15.16 -3.27
N GLY A 75 8.21 -16.00 -3.65
CA GLY A 75 6.83 -15.57 -3.87
C GLY A 75 6.18 -15.06 -2.58
N VAL A 76 6.43 -15.76 -1.47
CA VAL A 76 5.97 -15.34 -0.14
C VAL A 76 6.62 -14.00 0.27
N ALA A 77 7.94 -13.86 0.10
CA ALA A 77 8.65 -12.64 0.43
C ALA A 77 8.13 -11.44 -0.38
N PHE A 78 7.85 -11.63 -1.67
CA PHE A 78 7.30 -10.57 -2.54
C PHE A 78 5.95 -10.04 -2.04
N VAL A 79 5.03 -10.93 -1.68
CA VAL A 79 3.71 -10.54 -1.15
C VAL A 79 3.84 -9.80 0.18
N ILE A 80 4.70 -10.29 1.08
CA ILE A 80 4.96 -9.64 2.36
C ILE A 80 5.52 -8.23 2.17
N VAL A 81 6.50 -8.06 1.28
CA VAL A 81 7.10 -6.76 0.99
C VAL A 81 6.06 -5.78 0.45
N ILE A 82 5.21 -6.22 -0.49
CA ILE A 82 4.15 -5.37 -1.05
C ILE A 82 3.16 -4.90 0.01
N LEU A 83 2.71 -5.81 0.88
CA LEU A 83 1.77 -5.48 1.95
C LEU A 83 2.39 -4.64 3.07
N ALA A 84 3.71 -4.76 3.28
CA ALA A 84 4.43 -3.98 4.28
C ALA A 84 4.72 -2.53 3.85
N LEU A 85 4.73 -2.23 2.54
CA LEU A 85 5.06 -0.90 1.99
C LEU A 85 4.27 0.25 2.66
N PRO A 86 2.94 0.21 2.78
CA PRO A 86 2.19 1.29 3.41
C PRO A 86 2.50 1.45 4.90
N ILE A 87 2.78 0.33 5.60
CA ILE A 87 3.13 0.35 7.03
C ILE A 87 4.49 1.00 7.24
N ILE A 88 5.46 0.67 6.39
CA ILE A 88 6.79 1.28 6.38
C ILE A 88 6.66 2.78 6.09
N ALA A 89 5.84 3.16 5.10
CA ALA A 89 5.55 4.56 4.78
C ALA A 89 4.96 5.33 5.97
N ILE A 90 4.00 4.75 6.71
CA ILE A 90 3.45 5.35 7.93
C ILE A 90 4.56 5.59 8.96
N ARG A 91 5.47 4.63 9.16
CA ARG A 91 6.59 4.76 10.11
C ARG A 91 7.62 5.81 9.68
N LEU A 92 7.89 5.92 8.38
CA LEU A 92 8.81 6.92 7.84
C LEU A 92 8.24 8.34 7.97
N ASN A 93 6.94 8.50 7.71
CA ASN A 93 6.23 9.75 7.97
C ASN A 93 6.20 10.09 9.47
N ALA A 94 5.87 9.13 10.33
CA ALA A 94 5.80 9.33 11.78
C ALA A 94 7.15 9.66 12.44
N SER A 95 8.27 9.24 11.83
CA SER A 95 9.62 9.57 12.31
C SER A 95 10.16 10.90 11.77
N GLY A 96 9.38 11.63 10.97
CA GLY A 96 9.78 12.92 10.38
C GLY A 96 10.90 12.81 9.33
N LYS A 97 11.28 11.59 8.92
CA LYS A 97 12.36 11.36 7.95
C LYS A 97 11.92 11.67 6.52
N ILE A 98 10.65 11.42 6.21
CA ILE A 98 10.07 11.66 4.88
C ILE A 98 8.64 12.19 5.07
N GLU A 99 8.44 13.47 4.80
CA GLU A 99 7.13 14.11 4.75
C GLU A 99 6.93 14.72 3.36
N LEU A 100 5.97 14.19 2.61
CA LEU A 100 5.59 14.75 1.31
C LEU A 100 4.74 16.01 1.55
N GLY A 101 5.23 17.18 1.10
CA GLY A 101 4.47 18.44 1.14
C GLY A 101 4.94 19.48 2.15
N LYS A 102 6.01 19.22 2.93
CA LYS A 102 6.63 20.23 3.79
C LYS A 102 7.77 20.91 3.04
N ASN A 103 7.67 22.22 2.81
CA ASN A 103 8.78 22.99 2.27
C ASN A 103 10.00 22.86 3.21
N PRO A 104 11.24 22.74 2.70
CA PRO A 104 12.46 22.57 3.49
C PRO A 104 12.84 23.81 4.34
N THR A 105 11.91 24.72 4.66
CA THR A 105 12.15 26.01 5.30
C THR A 105 11.34 26.20 6.58
N SER A 106 11.33 25.22 7.49
CA SER A 106 10.95 25.48 8.90
C SER A 106 12.03 25.09 9.89
N ASN A 107 13.31 25.20 9.48
CA ASN A 107 14.46 25.08 10.37
C ASN A 107 15.19 26.41 10.62
N THR A 108 14.47 27.53 10.52
CA THR A 108 14.91 28.83 11.05
C THR A 108 13.99 29.26 12.17
N GLY A 109 14.40 28.97 13.41
CA GLY A 109 14.00 29.69 14.60
C GLY A 109 12.80 29.12 15.35
N LYS A 110 13.07 28.31 16.37
CA LYS A 110 13.18 28.74 17.77
C LYS A 110 13.70 27.60 18.64
#